data_AF-A0A6V7PJX2-F1
#
_entry.id   AF-A0A6V7PJX2-F1
#
_cell.length_a   1.000
_cell.length_b   1.000
_cell.length_c   1.000
_cell.angle_alpha   90.00
_cell.angle_beta   90.00
_cell.angle_gamma   90.00
#
_symmetry.space_group_name_H-M   'P 1'
#
loop_
_entity.id
_entity.type
_entity.pdbx_description
1 polymer ?
#
loop_
_entity_poly.entity_id
_entity_poly.type
_entity_poly.pdbx_seq_one_letter_code
_entity_poly.pdbx_strand_id
1 'polypeptide(L)'
;MSTLSNNHTPESSLAKLAPLEAVLFDIDGTLCDSDPLHYLAFRELLLEIGYNNGNPIDEEFFIKNIAGRSDTDAARNLFPDWDREKAMKFLDDKEALYRKLAPKQLVAVNGTRCFPQHAFVFEDSPSGIKAGVAAGMPVIGLATRNPEKSLLEAGAVFLIKDYEDPKLWMALEELERVEAKLKE
;
A
#
# COMPACT_ATOMS: atom_id res chain seq x y z
N MET A 1 14.68 51.00 10.27
CA MET A 1 14.41 49.64 10.76
C MET A 1 12.99 49.29 10.39
N SER A 2 12.80 48.61 9.25
CA SER A 2 11.51 48.09 8.82
C SER A 2 11.61 46.57 8.88
N THR A 3 10.93 45.98 9.86
CA THR A 3 10.83 44.54 10.04
C THR A 3 9.68 44.04 9.17
N LEU A 4 9.99 43.50 7.99
CA LEU A 4 9.05 42.68 7.24
C LEU A 4 8.96 41.31 7.94
N SER A 5 7.91 41.15 8.74
CA SER A 5 7.47 39.88 9.29
C SER A 5 6.77 39.08 8.18
N ASN A 6 7.51 38.28 7.42
CA ASN A 6 6.93 37.25 6.57
C ASN A 6 6.54 36.04 7.43
N ASN A 7 5.36 36.10 8.03
CA ASN A 7 4.69 34.91 8.55
C ASN A 7 4.02 34.17 7.39
N HIS A 8 4.76 33.31 6.70
CA HIS A 8 4.17 32.28 5.86
C HIS A 8 3.68 31.14 6.75
N THR A 9 2.48 31.26 7.30
CA THR A 9 1.71 30.07 7.66
C THR A 9 1.27 29.40 6.36
N PRO A 10 1.62 28.13 6.10
CA PRO A 10 1.12 27.43 4.92
C PRO A 10 -0.41 27.40 5.00
N GLU A 11 -1.08 27.94 3.98
CA GLU A 11 -2.54 27.89 3.88
C GLU A 11 -2.96 26.42 3.80
N SER A 12 -3.55 25.89 4.88
CA SER A 12 -3.92 24.48 5.02
C SER A 12 -5.28 24.11 4.42
N SER A 13 -5.78 24.90 3.45
CA SER A 13 -7.12 24.69 2.89
C SER A 13 -7.07 24.02 1.52
N LEU A 14 -7.54 22.77 1.46
CA LEU A 14 -7.73 22.01 0.22
C LEU A 14 -8.77 22.63 -0.72
N ALA A 15 -9.70 23.44 -0.18
CA ALA A 15 -10.80 24.03 -0.92
C ALA A 15 -10.36 25.02 -2.03
N LYS A 16 -9.09 25.45 -2.01
CA LYS A 16 -8.52 26.34 -3.04
C LYS A 16 -7.76 25.59 -4.15
N LEU A 17 -7.54 24.29 -4.01
CA LEU A 17 -6.72 23.51 -4.94
C LEU A 17 -7.54 22.98 -6.12
N ALA A 18 -8.72 22.45 -5.86
CA ALA A 18 -9.68 21.98 -6.87
C ALA A 18 -11.06 21.71 -6.22
N PRO A 19 -12.15 21.66 -7.00
CA PRO A 19 -13.40 21.04 -6.56
C PRO A 19 -13.14 19.59 -6.16
N LEU A 20 -13.69 19.16 -5.02
CA LEU A 20 -13.52 17.79 -4.55
C LEU A 20 -14.46 16.85 -5.32
N GLU A 21 -13.89 16.02 -6.18
CA GLU A 21 -14.61 14.95 -6.88
C GLU A 21 -14.28 13.57 -6.31
N ALA A 22 -13.02 13.33 -5.93
CA ALA A 22 -12.59 12.07 -5.31
C ALA A 22 -11.37 12.26 -4.40
N VAL A 23 -11.15 11.32 -3.47
CA VAL A 23 -9.92 11.16 -2.69
C VAL A 23 -9.39 9.75 -2.91
N LEU A 24 -8.14 9.64 -3.34
CA LEU A 24 -7.46 8.35 -3.49
C LEU A 24 -6.58 8.12 -2.27
N PHE A 25 -6.83 7.02 -1.56
CA PHE A 25 -6.02 6.58 -0.43
C PHE A 25 -5.11 5.45 -0.90
N ASP A 26 -3.83 5.54 -0.51
CA ASP A 26 -2.91 4.40 -0.59
C ASP A 26 -3.38 3.27 0.35
N ILE A 27 -2.86 2.05 0.19
CA ILE A 27 -3.26 0.90 1.03
C ILE A 27 -2.30 0.74 2.20
N ASP A 28 -1.04 0.41 1.91
CA ASP A 28 -0.03 0.12 2.92
C ASP A 28 0.34 1.39 3.69
N GLY A 29 0.33 1.31 5.03
CA GLY A 29 0.55 2.47 5.91
C GLY A 29 -0.56 3.54 5.89
N THR A 30 -1.62 3.36 5.09
CA THR A 30 -2.73 4.34 4.96
C THR A 30 -4.08 3.73 5.29
N LEU A 31 -4.53 2.71 4.55
CA LEU A 31 -5.77 1.98 4.86
C LEU A 31 -5.51 0.79 5.81
N CYS A 32 -4.31 0.22 5.77
CA CYS A 32 -3.87 -0.87 6.63
C CYS A 32 -2.62 -0.47 7.42
N ASP A 33 -2.59 -0.83 8.70
CA ASP A 33 -1.41 -0.64 9.57
C ASP A 33 -0.43 -1.81 9.33
N SER A 34 0.28 -1.75 8.20
CA SER A 34 1.23 -2.79 7.77
C SER A 34 2.65 -2.59 8.31
N ASP A 35 3.02 -1.39 8.75
CA ASP A 35 4.36 -1.04 9.23
C ASP A 35 4.86 -1.94 10.39
N PRO A 36 4.05 -2.26 11.42
CA PRO A 36 4.48 -3.16 12.48
C PRO A 36 4.88 -4.55 11.96
N LEU A 37 4.20 -5.04 10.91
CA LEU A 37 4.49 -6.36 10.34
C LEU A 37 5.73 -6.33 9.45
N HIS A 38 5.94 -5.25 8.69
CA HIS A 38 7.20 -5.05 7.98
C HIS A 38 8.38 -4.95 8.95
N TYR A 39 8.24 -4.18 10.03
CA TYR A 39 9.25 -4.09 11.09
C TYR A 39 9.58 -5.48 11.67
N LEU A 40 8.57 -6.27 12.04
CA LEU A 40 8.77 -7.63 12.54
C LEU A 40 9.48 -8.52 11.52
N ALA A 41 9.05 -8.52 10.25
CA ALA A 41 9.65 -9.35 9.22
C ALA A 41 11.13 -8.99 8.98
N PHE A 42 11.46 -7.70 8.92
CA PHE A 42 12.84 -7.24 8.81
C PHE A 42 13.65 -7.60 10.06
N ARG A 43 13.13 -7.33 11.26
CA ARG A 43 13.84 -7.60 12.52
C ARG A 43 14.23 -9.07 12.67
N GLU A 44 13.31 -9.99 12.37
CA GLU A 44 13.57 -11.43 12.47
C GLU A 44 14.62 -11.89 11.47
N LEU A 45 14.50 -11.51 10.19
CA LEU A 45 15.44 -11.97 9.17
C LEU A 45 16.81 -11.29 9.28
N LEU A 46 16.87 -10.01 9.67
CA LEU A 46 18.14 -9.34 9.96
C LEU A 46 18.87 -10.03 11.12
N LEU A 47 18.14 -10.44 12.15
CA LEU A 47 18.71 -11.21 13.26
C LEU A 47 19.24 -12.57 12.82
N GLU A 48 18.50 -13.29 11.97
CA GLU A 48 18.88 -14.61 11.45
C GLU A 48 20.21 -14.59 10.67
N ILE A 49 20.45 -13.54 9.88
CA ILE A 49 21.70 -13.38 9.12
C ILE A 49 22.85 -12.79 9.95
N GLY A 50 22.62 -12.52 11.24
CA GLY A 50 23.63 -11.93 12.14
C GLY A 50 23.89 -10.44 11.88
N TYR A 51 22.93 -9.72 11.27
CA TYR A 51 23.03 -8.28 11.08
C TYR A 51 23.22 -7.56 12.42
N ASN A 52 23.85 -6.38 12.41
CA ASN A 52 24.08 -5.58 13.62
C ASN A 52 24.76 -6.38 14.77
N ASN A 53 25.73 -7.22 14.41
CA ASN A 53 26.43 -8.13 15.32
C ASN A 53 25.49 -9.11 16.07
N GLY A 54 24.39 -9.51 15.42
CA GLY A 54 23.37 -10.39 16.02
C GLY A 54 22.44 -9.70 17.01
N ASN A 55 22.38 -8.36 17.03
CA ASN A 55 21.41 -7.62 17.83
C ASN A 55 20.20 -7.22 16.96
N PRO A 56 18.97 -7.37 17.47
CA PRO A 56 17.78 -6.96 16.73
C PRO A 56 17.80 -5.44 16.50
N ILE A 57 17.28 -5.01 15.34
CA ILE A 57 17.01 -3.59 15.08
C ILE A 57 15.82 -3.11 15.93
N ASP A 58 15.82 -1.82 16.27
CA ASP A 58 14.68 -1.13 16.89
C ASP A 58 13.83 -0.40 15.85
N GLU A 59 12.71 0.17 16.30
CA GLU A 59 11.78 0.92 15.45
C GLU A 59 12.41 2.21 14.89
N GLU A 60 13.28 2.89 15.66
CA GLU A 60 13.95 4.10 15.19
C GLU A 60 14.86 3.82 13.99
N PHE A 61 15.63 2.72 14.07
CA PHE A 61 16.42 2.25 12.94
C PHE A 61 15.54 1.91 11.73
N PHE A 62 14.43 1.20 11.96
CA PHE A 62 13.50 0.83 10.90
C PHE A 62 12.93 2.06 10.19
N ILE A 63 12.42 3.04 10.93
CA ILE A 63 11.87 4.29 10.38
C ILE A 63 12.92 5.05 9.58
N LYS A 64 14.14 5.15 10.10
CA LYS A 64 15.20 5.93 9.46
C LYS A 64 15.72 5.31 8.16
N ASN A 65 15.85 3.98 8.14
CA ASN A 65 16.62 3.28 7.10
C ASN A 65 15.76 2.43 6.14
N ILE A 66 14.53 2.09 6.51
CA ILE A 66 13.69 1.12 5.79
C ILE A 66 12.32 1.71 5.44
N ALA A 67 11.58 2.24 6.41
CA ALA A 67 10.19 2.67 6.23
C ALA A 67 10.05 3.75 5.13
N GLY A 68 9.01 3.63 4.31
CA GLY A 68 8.69 4.58 3.24
C GLY A 68 9.69 4.64 2.07
N ARG A 69 10.61 3.67 1.97
CA ARG A 69 11.61 3.61 0.90
C ARG A 69 11.27 2.51 -0.10
N SER A 70 11.78 2.67 -1.33
CA SER A 70 11.76 1.58 -2.30
C SER A 70 12.57 0.39 -1.78
N ASP A 71 12.19 -0.82 -2.16
CA ASP A 71 12.96 -2.04 -1.87
C ASP A 71 14.44 -1.87 -2.26
N THR A 72 14.72 -1.25 -3.42
CA THR A 72 16.09 -1.00 -3.87
C THR A 72 16.87 -0.06 -2.95
N ASP A 73 16.22 0.95 -2.37
CA ASP A 73 16.87 1.88 -1.44
C ASP A 73 17.03 1.27 -0.05
N ALA A 74 16.04 0.51 0.42
CA ALA A 74 16.14 -0.24 1.68
C ALA A 74 17.28 -1.26 1.63
N ALA A 75 17.41 -2.03 0.54
CA ALA A 75 18.54 -2.93 0.31
C ALA A 75 19.87 -2.19 0.35
N ARG A 76 19.97 -1.03 -0.32
CA ARG A 76 21.21 -0.25 -0.38
C ARG A 76 21.60 0.33 0.98
N ASN A 77 20.62 0.72 1.81
CA ASN A 77 20.86 1.21 3.17
C ASN A 77 21.31 0.09 4.11
N LEU A 78 20.67 -1.09 4.01
CA LEU A 78 20.97 -2.22 4.87
C LEU A 78 22.29 -2.89 4.50
N PHE A 79 22.52 -3.07 3.20
CA PHE A 79 23.59 -3.90 2.67
C PHE A 79 24.39 -3.20 1.56
N PRO A 80 25.09 -2.10 1.88
CA PRO A 80 25.84 -1.35 0.87
C PRO A 80 26.93 -2.18 0.17
N ASP A 81 27.45 -3.21 0.86
CA ASP A 81 28.53 -4.07 0.38
C ASP A 81 28.04 -5.40 -0.20
N TRP A 82 26.73 -5.67 -0.18
CA TRP A 82 26.21 -6.90 -0.79
C TRP A 82 26.04 -6.73 -2.29
N ASP A 83 26.22 -7.83 -3.03
CA ASP A 83 25.77 -7.88 -4.40
C ASP A 83 24.22 -7.77 -4.47
N ARG A 84 23.74 -7.31 -5.63
CA ARG A 84 22.32 -7.02 -5.85
C ARG A 84 21.45 -8.27 -5.73
N GLU A 85 21.94 -9.43 -6.17
CA GLU A 85 21.16 -10.67 -6.19
C GLU A 85 20.88 -11.13 -4.75
N LYS A 86 21.93 -11.13 -3.92
CA LYS A 86 21.82 -11.46 -2.49
C LYS A 86 20.90 -10.50 -1.74
N ALA A 87 21.02 -9.19 -1.99
CA ALA A 87 20.18 -8.19 -1.35
C ALA A 87 18.70 -8.31 -1.76
N MET A 88 18.43 -8.56 -3.05
CA MET A 88 17.05 -8.78 -3.50
C MET A 88 16.45 -10.07 -2.94
N LYS A 89 17.24 -11.15 -2.89
CA LYS A 89 16.77 -12.40 -2.28
C LYS A 89 16.34 -12.18 -0.82
N PHE A 90 17.10 -11.39 -0.06
CA PHE A 90 16.71 -11.06 1.32
C PHE A 90 15.36 -10.34 1.39
N LEU A 91 15.11 -9.39 0.48
CA LEU A 91 13.83 -8.67 0.43
C LEU A 91 12.66 -9.58 0.02
N ASP A 92 12.90 -10.52 -0.89
CA ASP A 92 11.90 -11.52 -1.28
C ASP A 92 11.54 -12.45 -0.11
N ASP A 93 12.55 -12.91 0.64
CA ASP A 93 12.37 -13.73 1.83
C ASP A 93 11.61 -12.95 2.92
N LYS A 94 11.93 -11.66 3.10
CA LYS A 94 11.19 -10.73 3.98
C LYS A 94 9.74 -10.59 3.57
N GLU A 95 9.46 -10.41 2.30
CA GLU A 95 8.09 -10.32 1.80
C GLU A 95 7.33 -11.63 1.96
N ALA A 96 8.00 -12.78 1.82
CA ALA A 96 7.39 -14.08 2.10
C ALA A 96 7.00 -14.22 3.57
N LEU A 97 7.84 -13.73 4.49
CA LEU A 97 7.53 -13.70 5.91
C LEU A 97 6.38 -12.74 6.21
N TYR A 98 6.39 -11.52 5.68
CA TYR A 98 5.28 -10.56 5.79
C TYR A 98 3.94 -11.20 5.36
N ARG A 99 3.91 -11.82 4.17
CA ARG A 99 2.71 -12.50 3.63
C ARG A 99 2.19 -13.63 4.51
N LYS A 100 3.06 -14.27 5.28
CA LYS A 100 2.67 -15.32 6.25
C LYS A 100 2.03 -14.73 7.50
N LEU A 101 2.43 -13.53 7.89
CA LEU A 101 1.96 -12.83 9.10
C LEU A 101 0.67 -12.03 8.84
N ALA A 102 0.59 -11.34 7.70
CA ALA A 102 -0.46 -10.37 7.38
C ALA A 102 -1.89 -10.88 7.59
N PRO A 103 -2.30 -12.08 7.11
CA PRO A 103 -3.69 -12.54 7.27
C PRO A 103 -4.15 -12.71 8.73
N LYS A 104 -3.23 -12.74 9.68
CA LYS A 104 -3.52 -12.96 11.11
C LYS A 104 -3.43 -11.69 11.95
N GLN A 105 -2.73 -10.67 11.47
CA GLN A 105 -2.28 -9.55 12.30
C GLN A 105 -2.50 -8.19 11.65
N LEU A 106 -2.76 -8.13 10.35
CA LEU A 106 -3.00 -6.86 9.66
C LEU A 106 -4.33 -6.27 10.14
N VAL A 107 -4.31 -5.00 10.52
CA VAL A 107 -5.49 -4.26 10.98
C VAL A 107 -5.72 -3.04 10.10
N ALA A 108 -6.98 -2.68 9.91
CA ALA A 108 -7.33 -1.44 9.23
C ALA A 108 -6.93 -0.22 10.09
N VAL A 109 -6.43 0.84 9.45
CA VAL A 109 -6.15 2.11 10.13
C VAL A 109 -7.47 2.76 10.53
N ASN A 110 -7.60 3.07 11.83
CA ASN A 110 -8.81 3.70 12.36
C ASN A 110 -9.00 5.12 11.81
N GLY A 111 -10.25 5.50 11.51
CA GLY A 111 -10.61 6.89 11.24
C GLY A 111 -10.42 7.36 9.79
N THR A 112 -9.93 6.50 8.88
CA THR A 112 -9.86 6.81 7.45
C THR A 112 -11.24 7.10 6.84
N ARG A 113 -12.33 6.67 7.50
CA ARG A 113 -13.74 6.81 7.03
C ARG A 113 -13.92 6.39 5.56
N CYS A 114 -13.00 5.55 5.07
CA CYS A 114 -13.15 4.83 3.83
C CYS A 114 -14.24 3.80 4.09
N PHE A 115 -15.46 4.14 3.69
CA PHE A 115 -16.57 3.21 3.76
C PHE A 115 -16.40 2.23 2.61
N PRO A 116 -16.27 0.92 2.86
CA PRO A 116 -16.08 -0.04 1.79
C PRO A 116 -17.21 -0.06 0.75
N GLN A 117 -18.36 0.54 1.08
CA GLN A 117 -19.47 0.73 0.16
C GLN A 117 -19.26 1.82 -0.91
N HIS A 118 -18.25 2.70 -0.75
CA HIS A 118 -18.08 3.89 -1.59
C HIS A 118 -16.75 3.94 -2.34
N ALA A 119 -15.91 2.91 -2.23
CA ALA A 119 -14.62 2.89 -2.91
C ALA A 119 -14.25 1.47 -3.37
N PHE A 120 -13.54 1.42 -4.49
CA PHE A 120 -12.92 0.21 -5.01
C PHE A 120 -11.41 0.36 -4.90
N VAL A 121 -10.73 -0.73 -4.58
CA VAL A 121 -9.28 -0.81 -4.61
C VAL A 121 -8.86 -1.39 -5.96
N PHE A 122 -7.84 -0.83 -6.60
CA PHE A 122 -7.21 -1.41 -7.78
C PHE A 122 -5.88 -2.02 -7.37
N GLU A 123 -5.72 -3.32 -7.61
CA GLU A 123 -4.53 -4.05 -7.18
C GLU A 123 -4.10 -5.08 -8.24
N ASP A 124 -2.81 -5.34 -8.34
CA ASP A 124 -2.26 -6.22 -9.38
C ASP A 124 -1.45 -7.39 -8.81
N SER A 125 -1.42 -7.48 -7.48
CA SER A 125 -0.77 -8.55 -6.72
C SER A 125 -1.77 -9.33 -5.85
N PRO A 126 -1.63 -10.66 -5.73
CA PRO A 126 -2.45 -11.45 -4.80
C PRO A 126 -2.34 -11.00 -3.33
N SER A 127 -1.21 -10.43 -2.92
CA SER A 127 -1.02 -9.89 -1.56
C SER A 127 -1.83 -8.62 -1.33
N GLY A 128 -1.75 -7.65 -2.26
CA GLY A 128 -2.52 -6.41 -2.18
C GLY A 128 -4.01 -6.65 -2.21
N ILE A 129 -4.48 -7.60 -3.04
CA ILE A 129 -5.89 -8.01 -3.05
C ILE A 129 -6.32 -8.55 -1.68
N LYS A 130 -5.53 -9.45 -1.07
CA LYS A 130 -5.86 -9.99 0.26
C LYS A 130 -5.89 -8.90 1.32
N ALA A 131 -5.01 -7.90 1.24
CA ALA A 131 -5.02 -6.75 2.14
C ALA A 131 -6.30 -5.91 1.97
N GLY A 132 -6.66 -5.55 0.73
CA GLY A 132 -7.91 -4.83 0.45
C GLY A 132 -9.16 -5.58 0.91
N VAL A 133 -9.22 -6.89 0.65
CA VAL A 133 -10.32 -7.75 1.12
C VAL A 133 -10.35 -7.84 2.65
N ALA A 134 -9.21 -7.95 3.32
CA ALA A 134 -9.13 -7.93 4.79
C ALA A 134 -9.58 -6.60 5.38
N ALA A 135 -9.37 -5.49 4.65
CA ALA A 135 -9.90 -4.17 4.98
C ALA A 135 -11.41 -4.01 4.64
N GLY A 136 -12.05 -5.06 4.11
CA GLY A 136 -13.46 -5.07 3.73
C GLY A 136 -13.77 -4.41 2.39
N MET A 137 -12.75 -4.01 1.63
CA MET A 137 -12.89 -3.28 0.36
C MET A 137 -13.17 -4.21 -0.82
N PRO A 138 -14.04 -3.82 -1.78
CA PRO A 138 -14.10 -4.50 -3.05
C PRO A 138 -12.83 -4.20 -3.87
N VAL A 139 -12.14 -5.26 -4.30
CA VAL A 139 -10.87 -5.13 -5.01
C VAL A 139 -11.01 -5.52 -6.49
N ILE A 140 -10.59 -4.63 -7.38
CA ILE A 140 -10.47 -4.82 -8.82
C ILE A 140 -9.02 -5.28 -9.10
N GLY A 141 -8.88 -6.48 -9.66
CA GLY A 141 -7.60 -7.07 -10.01
C GLY A 141 -7.11 -6.63 -11.40
N LEU A 142 -5.87 -6.14 -11.50
CA LEU A 142 -5.19 -5.91 -12.78
C LEU A 142 -4.37 -7.13 -13.18
N ALA A 143 -4.77 -7.79 -14.27
CA ALA A 143 -4.11 -8.98 -14.80
C ALA A 143 -2.87 -8.66 -15.67
N THR A 144 -2.12 -7.62 -15.31
CA THR A 144 -0.93 -7.16 -16.05
C THR A 144 0.31 -8.01 -15.73
N ARG A 145 0.49 -8.36 -14.45
CA ARG A 145 1.69 -9.04 -13.94
C ARG A 145 1.43 -10.46 -13.44
N ASN A 146 0.20 -10.76 -13.02
CA ASN A 146 -0.16 -12.03 -12.39
C ASN A 146 -1.32 -12.70 -13.15
N PRO A 147 -1.37 -14.04 -13.21
CA PRO A 147 -2.47 -14.75 -13.86
C PRO A 147 -3.83 -14.42 -13.21
N GLU A 148 -4.86 -14.19 -14.03
CA GLU A 148 -6.23 -13.86 -13.57
C GLU A 148 -6.73 -14.79 -12.45
N LYS A 149 -6.49 -16.09 -12.61
CA LYS A 149 -6.88 -17.11 -11.62
C LYS A 149 -6.31 -16.82 -10.23
N SER A 150 -5.05 -16.39 -10.14
CA SER A 150 -4.41 -16.09 -8.86
C SER A 150 -4.99 -14.86 -8.17
N LEU A 151 -5.46 -13.88 -8.96
CA LEU A 151 -6.09 -12.66 -8.46
C LEU A 151 -7.52 -12.94 -7.97
N LEU A 152 -8.27 -13.79 -8.68
CA LEU A 152 -9.59 -14.25 -8.24
C LEU A 152 -9.51 -15.08 -6.95
N GLU A 153 -8.57 -16.01 -6.87
CA GLU A 153 -8.33 -16.82 -5.66
C GLU A 153 -7.89 -15.96 -4.45
N ALA A 154 -7.29 -14.79 -4.70
CA ALA A 154 -6.96 -13.82 -3.66
C ALA A 154 -8.18 -13.00 -3.18
N GLY A 155 -9.28 -12.99 -3.94
CA GLY A 155 -10.53 -12.32 -3.59
C GLY A 155 -10.88 -11.10 -4.44
N ALA A 156 -10.24 -10.90 -5.60
CA ALA A 156 -10.67 -9.85 -6.53
C ALA A 156 -12.11 -10.12 -7.03
N VAL A 157 -12.92 -9.06 -7.05
CA VAL A 157 -14.34 -9.14 -7.44
C VAL A 157 -14.57 -8.80 -8.92
N PHE A 158 -13.59 -8.13 -9.54
CA PHE A 158 -13.60 -7.75 -10.95
C PHE A 158 -12.18 -7.77 -11.48
N LEU A 159 -12.00 -8.12 -12.75
CA LEU A 159 -10.67 -8.17 -13.38
C LEU A 159 -10.63 -7.30 -14.63
N ILE A 160 -9.52 -6.58 -14.79
CA ILE A 160 -9.20 -5.80 -15.98
C ILE A 160 -7.80 -6.19 -16.47
N LYS A 161 -7.59 -6.22 -17.77
CA LYS A 161 -6.25 -6.50 -18.34
C LYS A 161 -5.30 -5.30 -18.23
N ASP A 162 -5.85 -4.09 -18.29
CA ASP A 162 -5.19 -2.78 -18.22
C ASP A 162 -6.27 -1.69 -18.03
N TYR A 163 -5.87 -0.42 -17.92
CA TYR A 163 -6.80 0.71 -17.77
C TYR A 163 -7.53 1.10 -19.08
N GLU A 164 -7.15 0.51 -20.20
CA GLU A 164 -7.84 0.68 -21.48
C GLU A 164 -8.89 -0.43 -21.73
N ASP A 165 -9.03 -1.38 -20.79
CA ASP A 165 -10.00 -2.47 -20.89
C ASP A 165 -11.43 -1.88 -20.98
N PRO A 166 -12.16 -2.11 -22.09
CA PRO A 166 -13.52 -1.62 -22.22
C PRO A 166 -14.45 -2.08 -21.09
N LYS A 167 -14.16 -3.24 -20.47
CA LYS A 167 -14.92 -3.73 -19.30
C LYS A 167 -14.89 -2.75 -18.14
N LEU A 168 -13.76 -2.07 -17.91
CA LEU A 168 -13.64 -1.08 -16.85
C LEU A 168 -14.62 0.07 -17.09
N TRP A 169 -14.55 0.67 -18.27
CA TRP A 169 -15.35 1.85 -18.62
C TRP A 169 -16.84 1.54 -18.66
N MET A 170 -17.23 0.37 -19.18
CA MET A 170 -18.61 -0.09 -19.14
C MET A 170 -19.15 -0.25 -17.71
N ALA A 171 -18.32 -0.78 -16.79
CA ALA A 171 -18.71 -0.94 -15.40
C ALA A 171 -18.82 0.41 -14.67
N LEU A 172 -17.92 1.36 -14.95
CA LEU A 172 -17.99 2.71 -14.40
C LEU A 172 -19.22 3.47 -14.91
N GLU A 173 -19.53 3.40 -16.20
CA GLU A 173 -20.75 3.99 -16.77
C GLU A 173 -22.02 3.39 -16.15
N GLU A 174 -22.02 2.09 -15.84
CA GLU A 174 -23.14 1.44 -15.14
C GLU A 174 -23.33 2.01 -13.73
N LEU A 175 -22.24 2.18 -12.98
CA LEU A 175 -22.29 2.76 -11.63
C LEU A 175 -22.84 4.19 -11.64
N GLU A 176 -22.41 5.03 -12.59
CA GLU A 176 -22.93 6.40 -12.75
C GLU A 176 -24.44 6.41 -13.02
N ARG A 177 -24.92 5.51 -13.89
CA ARG A 177 -26.36 5.39 -14.20
C ARG A 177 -27.17 4.93 -12.99
N VAL A 178 -26.64 4.01 -12.19
CA VAL A 178 -27.28 3.55 -10.96
C VAL A 178 -27.35 4.68 -9.94
N GLU A 179 -26.27 5.45 -9.78
CA GLU A 179 -26.24 6.60 -8.88
C GLU A 179 -27.23 7.70 -9.32
N ALA A 180 -27.29 8.00 -10.62
CA ALA A 180 -28.24 8.97 -11.15
C ALA A 180 -29.70 8.60 -10.83
N LYS A 181 -30.07 7.33 -10.97
CA LYS A 181 -31.41 6.81 -10.63
C LYS A 181 -31.74 6.86 -9.13
N LEU A 182 -30.73 6.80 -8.26
CA LEU A 182 -30.93 6.91 -6.81
C LEU A 182 -31.15 8.36 -6.35
N LYS A 183 -30.80 9.34 -7.18
CA LYS A 183 -30.97 10.77 -6.93
C LYS A 183 -32.28 11.34 -7.50
N GLU A 184 -33.04 10.53 -8.25
CA GLU A 184 -34.40 10.84 -8.75
C GLU A 184 -35.49 10.41 -7.76
#